data_AF-A0A1F6R4I7-F1
#
_entry.id   AF-A0A1F6R4I7-F1
#
_cell.length_a   1.000
_cell.length_b   1.000
_cell.length_c   1.000
_cell.angle_alpha   90.00
_cell.angle_beta   90.00
_cell.angle_gamma   90.00
#
_symmetry.space_group_name_H-M   'P 1'
#
loop_
_entity.id
_entity.type
_entity.pdbx_description
1 polymer ?
#
loop_
_entity_poly.entity_id
_entity_poly.type
_entity_poly.pdbx_seq_one_letter_code
_entity_poly.pdbx_strand_id
1 'polypeptide(L)'
;MQYLLIFWVLMIGLALALTLTRHLNKPFHKWLNDKSLLVLLIAGVFLIFAVETNDPITILGITVSNEIQWLGSFILYSAGLWKWFLDPFRDDLSDVKSVVKVLDERTTTIKENVKSIDDYIKGHAFPRKQFRGRKRK
;
A
#
# COMPACT_ATOMS: atom_id res chain seq x y z
N MET A 1 11.93 11.07 30.75
CA MET A 1 10.89 10.05 31.00
C MET A 1 9.58 10.35 30.26
N GLN A 2 9.54 11.33 29.36
CA GLN A 2 8.28 11.84 28.79
C GLN A 2 7.95 11.19 27.44
N TYR A 3 8.96 10.85 26.63
CA TYR A 3 8.75 10.41 25.26
C TYR A 3 8.12 9.02 25.17
N LEU A 4 8.60 8.06 25.98
CA LEU A 4 8.02 6.71 26.01
C LEU A 4 6.57 6.77 26.53
N LEU A 5 6.28 7.61 27.52
CA LEU A 5 4.92 7.79 28.04
C LEU A 5 3.99 8.38 26.96
N ILE A 6 4.43 9.41 26.22
CA ILE A 6 3.68 9.98 25.11
C ILE A 6 3.40 8.92 24.04
N PHE A 7 4.41 8.09 23.70
CA PHE A 7 4.24 6.97 22.78
C PHE A 7 3.13 6.01 23.24
N TRP A 8 3.17 5.57 24.50
CA TRP A 8 2.17 4.64 25.04
C TRP A 8 0.76 5.25 25.07
N VAL A 9 0.64 6.53 25.45
CA VAL A 9 -0.64 7.25 25.44
C VAL A 9 -1.20 7.34 24.02
N LEU A 10 -0.36 7.62 23.01
CA LEU A 10 -0.79 7.63 21.61
C LEU A 10 -1.25 6.25 21.14
N MET A 11 -0.49 5.19 21.43
CA MET A 11 -0.82 3.84 21.00
C MET A 11 -2.08 3.28 21.68
N ILE A 12 -2.17 3.43 23.00
CA ILE A 12 -3.35 3.01 23.78
C ILE A 12 -4.56 3.86 23.40
N GLY A 13 -4.38 5.19 23.29
CA GLY A 13 -5.44 6.12 22.89
C GLY A 13 -6.00 5.79 21.50
N LEU A 14 -5.12 5.49 20.53
CA LEU A 14 -5.54 5.05 19.20
C LEU A 14 -6.28 3.71 19.24
N ALA A 15 -5.79 2.73 19.99
CA ALA A 15 -6.43 1.42 20.13
C ALA A 15 -7.84 1.53 20.77
N LEU A 16 -7.96 2.33 21.83
CA LEU A 16 -9.24 2.61 22.49
C LEU A 16 -10.18 3.38 21.57
N ALA A 17 -9.70 4.43 20.90
CA ALA A 17 -10.50 5.21 19.96
C ALA A 17 -11.03 4.32 18.83
N LEU A 18 -10.18 3.46 18.22
CA LEU A 18 -10.63 2.54 17.17
C LEU A 18 -11.64 1.52 17.69
N THR A 19 -11.45 0.99 18.89
CA THR A 19 -12.37 0.00 19.49
C THR A 19 -13.72 0.62 19.82
N LEU A 20 -13.72 1.81 20.44
CA LEU A 20 -14.92 2.53 20.84
C LEU A 20 -15.73 2.99 19.62
N THR A 21 -15.05 3.56 18.63
CA THR A 21 -15.69 4.10 17.42
C THR A 21 -16.24 3.02 16.52
N ARG A 22 -15.65 1.81 16.53
CA ARG A 22 -16.20 0.64 15.83
C ARG A 22 -17.63 0.31 16.29
N HIS A 23 -17.96 0.57 17.55
CA HIS A 23 -19.26 0.23 18.13
C HIS A 23 -20.24 1.40 18.10
N LEU A 24 -19.75 2.64 18.12
CA LEU A 24 -20.59 3.84 18.23
C LEU A 24 -20.87 4.54 16.90
N ASN A 25 -19.88 4.65 16.01
CA ASN A 25 -20.02 5.51 14.82
C ASN A 25 -19.12 5.06 13.65
N LYS A 26 -19.71 4.36 12.67
CA LYS A 26 -19.02 3.83 11.48
C LYS A 26 -18.27 4.89 10.62
N PRO A 27 -18.84 6.06 10.27
CA PRO A 27 -18.12 7.06 9.48
C PRO A 27 -16.91 7.62 10.23
N PHE A 28 -17.02 7.84 11.54
CA PHE A 28 -15.90 8.31 12.34
C PHE A 28 -14.82 7.24 12.50
N HIS A 29 -15.20 5.96 12.63
CA HIS A 29 -14.26 4.84 12.62
C HIS A 29 -13.45 4.78 11.32
N LYS A 30 -14.11 4.94 10.16
CA LYS A 30 -13.43 4.97 8.86
C LYS A 30 -12.43 6.13 8.79
N TRP A 31 -12.86 7.34 9.17
CA TRP A 31 -11.98 8.51 9.20
C TRP A 31 -10.76 8.30 10.11
N LEU A 32 -10.96 7.71 11.28
CA LEU A 32 -9.89 7.46 12.24
C LEU A 32 -8.92 6.37 11.75
N ASN A 33 -9.45 5.36 11.04
CA ASN A 33 -8.63 4.35 10.38
C ASN A 33 -7.79 4.95 9.26
N ASP A 34 -8.34 5.87 8.45
CA ASP A 34 -7.61 6.56 7.39
C ASP A 34 -6.48 7.45 7.93
N LYS A 35 -6.65 7.99 9.15
CA LYS A 35 -5.64 8.82 9.83
C LYS A 35 -4.69 8.05 10.74
N SER A 36 -4.93 6.76 10.96
CA SER A 36 -4.14 5.92 11.87
C SER A 36 -2.66 5.84 11.49
N LEU A 37 -2.34 5.85 10.20
CA LEU A 37 -0.97 5.84 9.69
C LEU A 37 -0.17 7.08 10.11
N LEU A 38 -0.80 8.26 10.11
CA LEU A 38 -0.17 9.50 10.57
C LEU A 38 0.10 9.45 12.08
N VAL A 39 -0.83 8.91 12.86
CA VAL A 39 -0.64 8.72 14.31
C VAL A 39 0.50 7.74 14.58
N LEU A 40 0.60 6.66 13.81
CA LEU A 40 1.72 5.72 13.90
C LEU A 40 3.04 6.38 13.56
N LEU A 41 3.12 7.17 12.48
CA LEU A 41 4.35 7.92 12.16
C LEU A 41 4.81 8.82 13.31
N ILE A 42 3.88 9.59 13.90
CA ILE A 42 4.17 10.44 15.06
C ILE A 42 4.63 9.59 16.25
N ALA A 43 3.94 8.49 16.54
CA ALA A 43 4.33 7.57 17.61
C ALA A 43 5.73 6.98 17.37
N GLY A 44 6.07 6.63 16.14
CA GLY A 44 7.39 6.13 15.76
C GLY A 44 8.51 7.13 16.03
N VAL A 45 8.29 8.42 15.76
CA VAL A 45 9.24 9.48 16.10
C VAL A 45 9.49 9.54 17.61
N PHE A 46 8.42 9.48 18.41
CA PHE A 46 8.56 9.46 19.88
C PHE A 46 9.22 8.19 20.40
N LEU A 47 9.00 7.04 19.75
CA LEU A 47 9.66 5.78 20.08
C LEU A 47 11.17 5.87 19.83
N ILE A 48 11.60 6.45 18.70
CA ILE A 48 13.03 6.67 18.38
C ILE A 48 13.66 7.57 19.44
N PHE A 49 13.03 8.72 19.76
CA PHE A 49 13.54 9.61 20.80
C PHE A 49 13.58 8.95 22.18
N ALA A 50 12.60 8.11 22.52
CA ALA A 50 12.60 7.38 23.79
C ALA A 50 13.74 6.36 23.89
N VAL A 51 14.06 5.69 22.78
CA VAL A 51 15.21 4.78 22.69
C VAL A 51 16.52 5.54 22.82
N GLU A 52 16.67 6.66 22.10
CA GLU A 52 17.90 7.45 22.10
C GLU A 52 18.18 8.11 23.46
N THR A 53 17.13 8.56 24.15
CA THR A 53 17.25 9.19 25.48
C THR A 53 17.32 8.21 26.64
N ASN A 54 17.31 6.90 26.36
CA ASN A 54 17.26 5.83 27.35
C ASN A 54 16.16 6.03 28.41
N ASP A 55 14.96 6.43 27.97
CA ASP A 55 13.94 7.02 28.83
C ASP A 55 13.09 5.92 29.51
N PRO A 56 13.23 5.67 30.83
CA PRO A 56 12.40 4.67 31.52
C PRO A 56 11.00 5.21 31.81
N ILE A 57 9.98 4.34 31.77
CA ILE A 57 8.67 4.63 32.36
C ILE A 57 8.63 4.06 33.78
N THR A 58 8.19 4.89 34.72
CA THR A 58 7.83 4.45 36.07
C THR A 58 6.32 4.56 36.21
N ILE A 59 5.61 3.42 36.31
CA ILE A 59 4.15 3.42 36.50
C ILE A 59 3.88 3.10 37.96
N LEU A 60 3.28 4.04 38.71
CA LEU A 60 2.75 3.83 40.07
C LEU A 60 3.78 3.21 41.05
N GLY A 61 5.07 3.54 40.92
CA GLY A 61 6.14 3.03 41.79
C GLY A 61 6.66 1.63 41.44
N ILE A 62 6.11 0.99 40.40
CA ILE A 62 6.63 -0.27 39.87
C ILE A 62 7.61 0.05 38.73
N THR A 63 8.90 -0.17 38.98
CA THR A 63 9.95 -0.12 37.95
C THR A 63 9.97 -1.42 37.18
N VAL A 64 9.32 -1.45 36.02
CA VAL A 64 9.49 -2.51 35.04
C VAL A 64 10.85 -2.33 34.37
N SER A 65 11.61 -3.41 34.12
CA SER A 65 12.91 -3.29 33.43
C SER A 65 12.77 -2.57 32.10
N ASN A 66 13.70 -1.65 31.81
CA ASN A 66 13.71 -0.87 30.57
C ASN A 66 13.67 -1.75 29.32
N GLU A 67 14.36 -2.90 29.35
CA GLU A 67 14.40 -3.84 28.22
C GLU A 67 13.00 -4.37 27.88
N ILE A 68 12.19 -4.67 28.90
CA ILE A 68 10.83 -5.18 28.73
C ILE A 68 9.92 -4.08 28.18
N GLN A 69 10.08 -2.84 28.66
CA GLN A 69 9.29 -1.71 28.17
C GLN A 69 9.58 -1.43 26.70
N TRP A 70 10.85 -1.50 26.30
CA TRP A 70 11.27 -1.28 24.92
C TRP A 70 10.79 -2.42 24.03
N LEU A 71 10.98 -3.66 24.45
CA LEU A 71 10.50 -4.83 23.73
C LEU A 71 8.99 -4.75 23.50
N GLY A 72 8.21 -4.44 24.54
CA GLY A 72 6.77 -4.25 24.43
C GLY A 72 6.39 -3.13 23.47
N SER A 73 7.12 -2.02 23.50
CA SER A 73 6.90 -0.87 22.61
C SER A 73 7.20 -1.21 21.14
N PHE A 74 8.30 -1.92 20.87
CA PHE A 74 8.64 -2.40 19.53
C PHE A 74 7.61 -3.38 18.99
N ILE A 75 7.17 -4.34 19.81
CA ILE A 75 6.14 -5.32 19.41
C ILE A 75 4.83 -4.60 19.08
N LEU A 76 4.38 -3.71 19.96
CA LEU A 76 3.14 -2.96 19.79
C LEU A 76 3.19 -2.08 18.53
N TYR A 77 4.30 -1.37 18.32
CA TYR A 77 4.50 -0.53 17.16
C TYR A 77 4.55 -1.34 15.86
N SER A 78 5.27 -2.47 15.85
CA SER A 78 5.38 -3.36 14.69
C SER A 78 4.03 -3.98 14.31
N ALA A 79 3.23 -4.39 15.31
CA ALA A 79 1.87 -4.88 15.08
C ALA A 79 0.97 -3.78 14.47
N GLY A 80 1.12 -2.53 14.93
CA GLY A 80 0.40 -1.40 14.35
C GLY A 80 0.79 -1.14 12.90
N LEU A 81 2.10 -1.09 12.60
CA LEU A 81 2.59 -0.94 11.24
C LEU A 81 2.08 -2.06 10.33
N TRP A 82 2.07 -3.30 10.79
CA TRP A 82 1.54 -4.40 10.00
C TRP A 82 0.09 -4.15 9.56
N LYS A 83 -0.77 -3.85 10.53
CA LYS A 83 -2.20 -3.71 10.28
C LYS A 83 -2.59 -2.48 9.47
N TRP A 84 -1.92 -1.35 9.71
CA TRP A 84 -2.35 -0.06 9.16
C TRP A 84 -1.45 0.46 8.04
N PHE A 85 -0.28 -0.13 7.84
CA PHE A 85 0.62 0.21 6.74
C PHE A 85 0.77 -0.94 5.75
N LEU A 86 1.11 -2.16 6.21
CA LEU A 86 1.39 -3.28 5.30
C LEU A 86 0.13 -3.89 4.68
N ASP A 87 -0.94 -4.09 5.46
CA ASP A 87 -2.17 -4.70 4.94
C ASP A 87 -2.79 -3.84 3.79
N PRO A 88 -3.03 -2.52 3.95
CA PRO A 88 -3.56 -1.70 2.85
C PRO A 88 -2.64 -1.66 1.63
N PHE A 89 -1.32 -1.60 1.86
CA PHE A 89 -0.34 -1.55 0.78
C PHE A 89 -0.30 -2.85 -0.02
N ARG A 90 -0.53 -4.00 0.64
CA ARG A 90 -0.65 -5.30 -0.04
C ARG A 90 -1.87 -5.35 -0.94
N ASP A 91 -3.00 -4.81 -0.48
CA ASP A 91 -4.25 -4.75 -1.25
C ASP A 91 -4.06 -3.86 -2.49
N ASP A 92 -3.50 -2.65 -2.32
CA ASP A 92 -3.20 -1.72 -3.42
C ASP A 92 -2.25 -2.34 -4.46
N LEU A 93 -1.21 -3.05 -4.01
CA LEU A 93 -0.29 -3.75 -4.91
C LEU A 93 -0.98 -4.86 -5.71
N SER A 94 -1.95 -5.55 -5.12
CA SER A 94 -2.71 -6.60 -5.79
C SER A 94 -3.58 -6.03 -6.91
N ASP A 95 -4.20 -4.87 -6.67
CA ASP A 95 -5.00 -4.15 -7.65
C ASP A 95 -4.14 -3.64 -8.80
N VAL A 96 -3.00 -3.01 -8.49
CA VAL A 96 -2.05 -2.56 -9.54
C VAL A 96 -1.58 -3.72 -10.40
N LYS A 97 -1.25 -4.87 -9.79
CA LYS A 97 -0.84 -6.08 -10.54
C LYS A 97 -1.95 -6.57 -11.47
N SER A 98 -3.21 -6.49 -11.05
CA SER A 98 -4.35 -6.86 -11.88
C SER A 98 -4.51 -5.92 -13.08
N VAL A 99 -4.34 -4.60 -12.88
CA VAL A 99 -4.42 -3.59 -13.95
C VAL A 99 -3.30 -3.76 -14.96
N VAL A 100 -2.07 -4.00 -14.51
CA VAL A 100 -0.91 -4.26 -15.39
C VAL A 100 -1.15 -5.50 -16.25
N LYS A 101 -1.75 -6.56 -15.68
CA LYS A 101 -2.08 -7.78 -16.44
C LYS A 101 -3.11 -7.51 -17.54
N VAL A 102 -4.17 -6.75 -17.23
CA VAL A 102 -5.19 -6.36 -18.23
C VAL A 102 -4.59 -5.49 -19.33
N LEU A 103 -3.66 -4.59 -18.98
CA LEU A 103 -2.93 -3.79 -19.96
C LEU A 103 -2.10 -4.67 -20.89
N ASP A 104 -1.34 -5.62 -20.37
CA ASP A 104 -0.51 -6.52 -21.19
C ASP A 104 -1.36 -7.34 -22.18
N GLU A 105 -2.48 -7.92 -21.71
CA GLU A 105 -3.46 -8.65 -22.54
C GLU A 105 -4.09 -7.76 -23.64
N ARG A 106 -4.37 -6.49 -23.33
CA ARG A 106 -4.86 -5.54 -24.35
C ARG A 106 -3.77 -5.18 -25.35
N THR A 107 -2.52 -5.02 -24.91
CA THR A 107 -1.41 -4.65 -25.79
C THR A 107 -1.07 -5.76 -26.78
N THR A 108 -1.13 -7.03 -26.33
CA THR A 108 -0.96 -8.19 -27.22
C THR A 108 -2.09 -8.28 -28.23
N THR A 109 -3.34 -8.11 -27.79
CA THR A 109 -4.52 -8.09 -28.69
C THR A 109 -4.39 -6.98 -29.75
N ILE A 110 -3.95 -5.78 -29.36
CA ILE A 110 -3.72 -4.66 -30.30
C ILE A 110 -2.60 -5.01 -31.29
N LYS A 111 -1.50 -5.63 -30.83
CA LYS A 111 -0.42 -6.08 -31.72
C LYS A 111 -0.92 -7.11 -32.73
N GLU A 112 -1.75 -8.06 -32.32
CA GLU A 112 -2.35 -9.06 -33.20
C GLU A 112 -3.30 -8.41 -34.22
N ASN A 113 -4.13 -7.46 -33.79
CA ASN A 113 -5.03 -6.72 -34.67
C ASN A 113 -4.28 -5.85 -35.68
N VAL A 114 -3.20 -5.18 -35.26
CA VAL A 114 -2.36 -4.38 -36.18
C VAL A 114 -1.67 -5.29 -37.19
N LYS A 115 -1.19 -6.46 -36.75
CA LYS A 115 -0.57 -7.44 -37.64
C LYS A 115 -1.60 -7.99 -38.65
N SER A 116 -2.82 -8.29 -38.23
CA SER A 116 -3.86 -8.78 -39.13
C SER A 116 -4.27 -7.73 -40.17
N ILE A 117 -4.32 -6.45 -39.79
CA ILE A 117 -4.57 -5.33 -40.70
C ILE A 117 -3.41 -5.16 -41.69
N ASP A 118 -2.16 -5.23 -41.23
CA ASP A 118 -0.97 -5.13 -42.09
C ASP A 118 -0.90 -6.31 -43.09
N ASP A 119 -1.19 -7.53 -42.64
CA ASP A 119 -1.28 -8.72 -43.49
C ASP A 119 -2.41 -8.60 -44.53
N TYR A 120 -3.57 -8.05 -44.13
CA TYR A 120 -4.68 -7.76 -45.05
C TYR A 120 -4.30 -6.71 -46.11
N ILE A 121 -3.67 -5.62 -45.70
CA ILE A 121 -3.20 -4.55 -46.61
C ILE A 121 -2.16 -5.10 -47.59
N LYS A 122 -1.18 -5.87 -47.11
CA LYS A 122 -0.15 -6.49 -47.96
C LYS A 122 -0.74 -7.55 -48.90
N GLY A 123 -1.72 -8.34 -48.44
CA GLY A 123 -2.44 -9.32 -49.24
C GLY A 123 -3.34 -8.70 -50.31
N HIS A 124 -3.88 -7.50 -50.08
CA HIS A 124 -4.69 -6.76 -51.07
C HIS A 124 -3.88 -5.77 -51.93
N ALA A 125 -2.62 -5.49 -51.59
CA ALA A 125 -1.76 -4.56 -52.33
C ALA A 125 -1.30 -5.07 -53.71
N PHE A 126 -1.61 -6.31 -54.14
CA PHE A 126 -1.30 -6.76 -55.50
C PHE A 126 -2.40 -7.61 -56.14
N PRO A 127 -3.14 -7.01 -57.10
CA PRO A 127 -3.18 -7.60 -58.44
C PRO A 127 -2.92 -6.54 -59.52
N ARG A 128 -1.83 -5.77 -59.45
CA ARG A 128 -1.43 -4.83 -60.52
C ARG A 128 -0.48 -5.41 -61.58
N LYS A 129 -0.30 -6.74 -61.65
CA LYS A 129 0.60 -7.38 -62.63
C LYS A 129 -0.06 -8.37 -63.61
N GLN A 130 -1.38 -8.34 -63.81
CA GLN A 130 -2.03 -9.19 -64.83
C GLN A 130 -2.51 -8.47 -66.11
N PHE A 131 -2.42 -7.13 -66.21
CA PHE A 131 -2.95 -6.39 -67.37
C PHE A 131 -1.92 -5.61 -68.20
N ARG A 132 -0.70 -6.13 -68.37
CA ARG A 132 0.24 -5.60 -69.38
C ARG A 132 0.90 -6.73 -70.16
N GLY A 133 0.14 -7.34 -71.06
CA GLY A 133 0.64 -8.44 -71.87
C GLY A 133 -0.23 -8.85 -73.06
N ARG A 134 -1.07 -7.97 -73.61
CA ARG A 134 -1.63 -8.15 -74.97
C ARG A 134 -1.12 -7.03 -75.85
N LYS A 135 0.10 -7.20 -76.39
CA LYS A 135 0.51 -6.46 -77.58
C LYS A 135 -0.22 -7.07 -78.77
N ARG A 136 -1.10 -6.27 -79.39
CA ARG A 136 -1.56 -6.48 -80.77
C ARG A 136 -0.39 -6.11 -81.69
N LYS A 137 0.06 -7.04 -82.51
CA LYS A 137 0.29 -6.89 -83.95
C LYS A 137 0.72 -8.24 -84.51
#